data_AF-A0A182RZY6-F1
#
_entry.id   AF-A0A182RZY6-F1
#
_cell.length_a   1.000
_cell.length_b   1.000
_cell.length_c   1.000
_cell.angle_alpha   90.00
_cell.angle_beta   90.00
_cell.angle_gamma   90.00
#
_symmetry.space_group_name_H-M   'P 1'
#
loop_
_entity.id
_entity.type
_entity.pdbx_description
1 polymer ?
#
loop_
_entity_poly.entity_id
_entity_poly.type
_entity_poly.pdbx_seq_one_letter_code
_entity_poly.pdbx_strand_id
1 'polypeptide(L)' 'MFPALKKHLGGKKFESDAEVQKEVNTWLREADGEWYSAGIDKFIVRMRKVLEKNGDYVEK' A
#
# COMPACT_ATOMS: atom_id res chain seq x y z
N MET A 1 -1.21 1.76 -0.11
CA MET A 1 -1.02 0.55 0.70
C MET A 1 0.34 0.49 1.39
N PHE A 2 1.46 0.18 0.71
CA PHE A 2 2.75 -0.06 1.39
C PHE A 2 3.30 1.07 2.27
N PRO A 3 3.14 2.38 1.97
CA PRO A 3 3.54 3.42 2.91
C PRO A 3 2.80 3.33 4.25
N ALA A 4 1.51 2.96 4.24
CA ALA A 4 0.73 2.75 5.44
C ALA A 4 1.16 1.50 6.20
N LEU A 5 1.42 0.40 5.48
CA LEU A 5 1.95 -0.83 6.09
C LEU A 5 3.32 -0.58 6.74
N LYS A 6 4.22 0.14 6.05
CA LYS A 6 5.53 0.51 6.61
C LYS A 6 5.39 1.37 7.86
N LYS A 7 4.42 2.29 7.88
CA LYS A 7 4.10 3.08 9.09
C LYS A 7 3.58 2.20 10.23
N HIS A 8 2.73 1.21 9.93
CA HIS A 8 2.20 0.26 10.92
C HIS A 8 3.26 -0.66 11.52
N LEU A 9 4.21 -1.12 10.69
CA LEU A 9 5.32 -1.98 11.10
C LEU A 9 6.48 -1.20 11.73
N GLY A 10 6.55 0.11 11.48
CA GLY A 10 7.64 0.96 11.97
C GLY A 10 7.77 0.91 13.49
N GLY A 11 8.98 0.64 13.98
CA GLY A 11 9.28 0.57 15.40
C GLY A 11 8.90 -0.75 16.09
N LYS A 12 8.22 -1.67 15.40
CA LYS A 12 7.95 -3.02 15.91
C LYS A 12 9.16 -3.92 15.65
N LYS A 13 9.60 -4.65 16.67
CA LYS A 13 10.58 -5.73 16.55
C LYS A 13 9.83 -7.06 16.62
N PHE A 14 10.18 -7.98 15.73
CA PHE A 14 9.64 -9.33 15.67
C PHE A 14 10.78 -10.32 15.85
N GLU A 15 10.51 -11.46 16.46
CA GLU A 15 11.52 -12.48 16.76
C GLU A 15 11.67 -13.51 15.62
N SER A 16 10.68 -13.56 14.71
CA SER A 16 10.71 -14.45 13.55
C SER A 16 9.89 -13.93 12.37
N ASP A 17 10.17 -14.48 11.18
CA ASP A 17 9.39 -14.20 9.97
C ASP A 17 7.92 -14.60 10.13
N ALA A 18 7.63 -15.66 10.89
CA ALA A 18 6.26 -16.11 11.14
C ALA A 18 5.44 -15.05 11.89
N GLU A 19 6.05 -14.33 12.83
CA GLU A 19 5.39 -13.22 13.53
C GLU A 19 5.11 -12.04 12.61
N VAL A 20 6.08 -11.68 11.76
CA VAL A 20 5.90 -10.62 10.77
C VAL A 20 4.76 -10.97 9.82
N GLN A 21 4.74 -12.20 9.30
CA GLN A 21 3.68 -12.67 8.41
C GLN A 21 2.31 -12.62 9.08
N LYS A 22 2.23 -13.04 10.36
CA LYS A 22 0.98 -12.98 11.12
C LYS A 22 0.50 -11.53 11.27
N GLU A 23 1.37 -10.62 11.69
CA GLU A 23 1.03 -9.20 11.87
C GLU A 23 0.57 -8.54 10.56
N VAL A 24 1.28 -8.79 9.46
CA VAL A 24 0.93 -8.27 8.14
C VAL A 24 -0.44 -8.80 7.70
N ASN A 25 -0.68 -10.09 7.86
CA ASN A 25 -1.97 -10.70 7.48
C ASN A 25 -3.14 -10.17 8.33
N THR A 26 -2.93 -9.99 9.64
CA THR A 26 -3.94 -9.38 10.51
C THR A 26 -4.26 -7.96 10.06
N TRP A 27 -3.24 -7.12 9.88
CA TRP A 27 -3.43 -5.73 9.45
C TRP A 27 -4.14 -5.61 8.10
N LEU A 28 -3.80 -6.48 7.13
CA LEU A 28 -4.45 -6.49 5.82
C LEU A 28 -5.94 -6.89 5.89
N ARG A 29 -6.31 -7.76 6.84
CA ARG A 29 -7.71 -8.18 7.05
C ARG A 29 -8.54 -7.14 7.79
N GLU A 30 -7.91 -6.35 8.64
CA GLU A 30 -8.54 -5.23 9.35
C GLU A 30 -8.70 -3.99 8.47
N ALA A 31 -7.91 -3.90 7.39
CA ALA A 31 -8.04 -2.80 6.45
C ALA A 31 -9.40 -2.82 5.75
N ASP A 32 -10.05 -1.67 5.76
CA ASP A 32 -11.39 -1.48 5.21
C ASP A 32 -11.44 -1.64 3.68
N GLY A 33 -12.56 -2.17 3.17
CA GLY A 33 -12.78 -2.39 1.74
C GLY A 33 -12.75 -1.10 0.93
N GLU A 34 -13.31 0.00 1.46
CA GLU A 34 -13.29 1.29 0.77
C GLU A 34 -11.88 1.85 0.66
N TRP A 35 -11.01 1.58 1.65
CA TRP A 35 -9.61 1.97 1.58
C TRP A 35 -8.86 1.33 0.41
N TYR A 36 -9.14 0.06 0.12
CA TYR A 36 -8.59 -0.62 -1.06
C TYR A 36 -9.14 -0.02 -2.35
N SER A 37 -10.45 0.18 -2.44
CA SER A 37 -11.13 0.78 -3.60
C SER A 37 -10.57 2.17 -3.91
N ALA A 38 -10.44 3.04 -2.91
CA ALA A 38 -9.86 4.38 -3.08
C ALA A 38 -8.39 4.34 -3.55
N GLY A 39 -7.65 3.28 -3.18
CA GLY A 39 -6.31 3.03 -3.70
C GLY A 39 -6.29 2.69 -5.19
N ILE A 40 -7.27 1.90 -5.65
CA ILE A 40 -7.45 1.52 -7.06
C ILE A 40 -7.90 2.73 -7.89
N ASP A 41 -8.80 3.56 -7.38
CA ASP A 41 -9.23 4.77 -8.08
C ASP A 41 -8.06 5.73 -8.32
N LYS A 42 -7.17 5.88 -7.32
CA LYS A 42 -5.93 6.65 -7.47
C LYS A 42 -4.99 6.06 -8.52
N PHE A 43 -5.00 4.75 -8.73
CA PHE A 43 -4.21 4.11 -9.78
C PHE A 43 -4.70 4.52 -11.19
N ILE A 44 -6.01 4.54 -11.42
CA ILE A 44 -6.60 4.98 -12.70
C ILE A 44 -6.16 6.42 -13.04
N VAL A 45 -6.21 7.32 -12.05
CA VAL A 45 -5.78 8.72 -12.23
C VAL A 45 -4.29 8.80 -12.59
N ARG A 46 -3.43 7.98 -11.96
CA ARG A 46 -1.99 7.98 -12.24
C ARG A 46 -1.67 7.40 -13.62
N MET A 47 -2.40 6.38 -14.08
CA MET A 47 -2.26 5.86 -15.43
C MET A 47 -2.56 6.92 -16.49
N ARG A 48 -3.60 7.75 -16.28
CA ARG A 48 -3.85 8.89 -17.16
C ARG A 48 -2.67 9.87 -17.22
N LYS A 49 -2.10 10.23 -16.06
CA LYS A 49 -0.93 11.11 -15.99
C LYS A 49 0.29 10.53 -16.70
N VAL A 50 0.49 9.21 -16.66
CA VAL A 50 1.60 8.56 -17.38
C VAL A 50 1.42 8.74 -18.90
N LEU A 51 0.19 8.59 -19.41
CA LEU A 51 -0.11 8.84 -20.82
C LEU A 51 0.12 10.31 -21.20
N GLU A 52 -0.35 11.26 -20.37
CA GLU A 52 -0.15 12.70 -20.58
C GLU A 52 1.34 13.09 -20.60
N LYS A 53 2.17 12.36 -19.85
CA LYS A 53 3.61 12.54 -19.80
C LYS A 53 4.40 11.71 -20.82
N ASN A 54 3.73 11.09 -21.79
CA ASN A 54 4.36 10.21 -22.79
C ASN A 54 5.24 9.10 -22.15
N GLY A 55 4.81 8.56 -21.00
CA GLY A 55 5.52 7.50 -20.29
C GLY A 55 6.58 7.99 -19.30
N ASP A 56 6.81 9.29 -19.13
CA ASP A 56 7.72 9.80 -18.09
C ASP A 56 7.18 9.56 -16.68
N TYR A 57 8.07 9.57 -15.69
CA TYR A 57 7.78 9.27 -14.30
C TYR A 57 6.71 10.21 -13.72
N VAL A 58 5.74 9.59 -13.05
CA VAL A 58 4.67 10.28 -12.33
C VAL A 58 4.83 9.98 -10.85
N GLU A 59 5.11 11.03 -10.07
CA GLU A 59 5.22 10.95 -8.61
C GLU A 59 3.94 10.42 -7.94
N LYS A 60 4.13 9.97 -6.69
CA LYS A 60 3.09 9.36 -5.86
C LYS A 60 2.17 10.37 -5.22
#